data_AF-A0A8H7NP64-F1
#
_entry.id   AF-A0A8H7NP64-F1
#
_cell.length_a   1.000
_cell.length_b   1.000
_cell.length_c   1.000
_cell.angle_alpha   90.00
_cell.angle_beta   90.00
_cell.angle_gamma   90.00
#
_symmetry.space_group_name_H-M   'P 1'
#
loop_
_entity.id
_entity.type
_entity.pdbx_description
1 polymer ?
#
loop_
_entity_poly.entity_id
_entity_poly.type
_entity_poly.pdbx_seq_one_letter_code
_entity_poly.pdbx_strand_id
1 'polypeptide(L)'
;MDYFEDDEKAGVILEDGSKLVADVIIAADGIGSRSWNIVSGFKETAISSGFAIFRATYPAEYALKRPLVAEKFGDNPEKGFIIVGPGSVHVIIVRSKDQMVFLLTHKDEGTAEET
;
A
#
# COMPACT_ATOMS: atom_id res chain seq x y z
N MET A 1 12.70 11.68 -12.92
CA MET A 1 13.53 10.61 -12.34
C MET A 1 13.63 9.38 -13.24
N ASP A 2 14.64 9.31 -14.09
CA ASP A 2 14.94 8.12 -14.91
C ASP A 2 16.25 7.47 -14.47
N TYR A 3 16.53 6.27 -14.97
CA TYR A 3 17.70 5.47 -14.62
C TYR A 3 18.62 5.29 -15.83
N PHE A 4 19.92 5.16 -15.58
CA PHE A 4 20.90 4.78 -16.60
C PHE A 4 22.01 3.92 -16.00
N GLU A 5 22.66 3.12 -16.83
CA GLU A 5 23.86 2.38 -16.49
C GLU A 5 24.79 2.27 -17.70
N ASP A 6 26.07 2.12 -17.43
CA ASP A 6 27.12 1.76 -18.39
C ASP A 6 28.04 0.69 -17.76
N ASP A 7 29.10 0.32 -18.47
CA ASP A 7 30.02 -0.73 -18.04
C ASP A 7 30.78 -0.40 -16.73
N GLU A 8 30.81 0.87 -16.31
CA GLU A 8 31.57 1.34 -15.14
C GLU A 8 30.70 1.86 -13.99
N LYS A 9 29.53 2.44 -14.29
CA LYS A 9 28.70 3.17 -13.34
C LYS A 9 27.20 3.02 -13.61
N ALA A 10 26.42 3.28 -12.56
CA ALA A 10 24.98 3.44 -12.65
C ALA A 10 24.56 4.81 -12.11
N GLY A 11 23.37 5.28 -12.49
CA GLY A 11 22.88 6.56 -12.02
C GLY A 11 21.40 6.82 -12.21
N VAL A 12 20.98 7.96 -11.68
CA VAL A 12 19.62 8.48 -11.78
C VAL A 12 19.62 9.90 -12.31
N ILE A 13 18.69 10.19 -13.22
CA ILE A 13 18.44 11.51 -13.80
C ILE A 13 17.28 12.12 -13.03
N LEU A 14 17.50 13.14 -12.21
CA LEU A 14 16.47 13.82 -11.42
C LEU A 14 15.51 14.63 -12.31
N GLU A 15 14.43 15.15 -11.74
CA GLU A 15 13.42 15.92 -12.51
C GLU A 15 13.97 17.22 -13.12
N ASP A 16 14.97 17.83 -12.48
CA ASP A 16 15.68 18.99 -13.00
C ASP A 16 16.73 18.65 -14.08
N GLY A 17 16.87 17.36 -14.43
CA GLY A 17 17.84 16.85 -15.40
C GLY A 17 19.23 16.60 -14.83
N SER A 18 19.49 16.91 -13.55
CA SER A 18 20.76 16.61 -12.91
C SER A 18 20.97 15.10 -12.77
N LYS A 19 22.24 14.67 -12.75
CA LYS A 19 22.62 13.25 -12.66
C LYS A 19 23.30 12.96 -11.33
N LEU A 20 22.80 11.95 -10.63
CA LEU A 20 23.51 11.33 -9.51
C LEU A 20 24.11 10.01 -10.00
N VAL A 21 25.39 9.77 -9.68
CA VAL A 21 26.16 8.61 -10.15
C VAL A 21 26.71 7.84 -8.97
N ALA A 22 26.63 6.52 -9.02
CA ALA A 22 27.16 5.61 -8.02
C ALA A 22 27.65 4.30 -8.67
N ASP A 23 28.31 3.45 -7.89
CA ASP A 23 28.67 2.11 -8.33
C ASP A 23 27.43 1.19 -8.42
N VAL A 24 26.40 1.46 -7.62
CA VAL A 24 25.15 0.69 -7.59
C VAL A 24 23.98 1.62 -7.34
N ILE A 25 22.87 1.39 -8.05
CA ILE A 25 21.58 2.04 -7.80
C ILE A 25 20.55 0.99 -7.36
N ILE A 26 19.82 1.27 -6.28
CA ILE A 26 18.72 0.43 -5.79
C ILE A 26 17.40 1.13 -6.13
N ALA A 27 16.68 0.62 -7.13
CA ALA A 27 15.37 1.11 -7.51
C ALA A 27 14.28 0.57 -6.57
N ALA A 28 14.14 1.19 -5.40
CA ALA A 28 13.10 0.88 -4.40
C ALA A 28 11.91 1.86 -4.47
N ASP A 29 11.50 2.23 -5.68
CA ASP A 29 10.53 3.30 -5.99
C ASP A 29 9.08 2.81 -6.21
N GLY A 30 8.77 1.57 -5.83
CA GLY A 30 7.40 1.04 -5.75
C GLY A 30 6.76 0.67 -7.10
N ILE A 31 5.44 0.50 -7.10
CA ILE A 31 4.67 0.03 -8.28
C ILE A 31 4.75 0.97 -9.48
N GLY A 32 5.00 2.26 -9.22
CA GLY A 32 5.22 3.30 -10.22
C GLY A 32 6.64 3.34 -10.78
N SER A 33 7.50 2.37 -10.46
CA SER A 33 8.92 2.37 -10.83
C SER A 33 9.11 2.65 -12.32
N ARG A 34 10.21 3.34 -12.65
CA ARG A 34 10.68 3.53 -14.03
C ARG A 34 11.92 2.72 -14.37
N SER A 35 12.43 1.93 -13.43
CA SER A 35 13.62 1.11 -13.63
C SER A 35 13.42 -0.01 -14.65
N TRP A 36 12.17 -0.46 -14.86
CA TRP A 36 11.82 -1.46 -15.88
C TRP A 36 12.30 -1.08 -17.28
N ASN A 37 12.46 0.22 -17.60
CA ASN A 37 12.99 0.66 -18.89
C ASN A 37 14.41 0.11 -19.17
N ILE A 38 15.26 0.04 -18.15
CA ILE A 38 16.65 -0.41 -18.30
C ILE A 38 16.83 -1.87 -17.84
N VAL A 39 15.97 -2.38 -16.95
CA VAL A 39 16.08 -3.75 -16.44
C VAL A 39 15.43 -4.78 -17.37
N SER A 40 14.14 -4.59 -17.71
CA SER A 40 13.38 -5.54 -18.53
C SER A 40 13.09 -5.04 -19.94
N GLY A 41 13.14 -3.73 -20.15
CA GLY A 41 12.74 -3.07 -21.40
C GLY A 41 11.23 -3.02 -21.65
N PHE A 42 10.41 -3.56 -20.75
CA PHE A 42 8.95 -3.51 -20.85
C PHE A 42 8.30 -3.34 -19.48
N LYS A 43 7.24 -2.53 -19.44
CA LYS A 43 6.42 -2.36 -18.24
C LYS A 43 5.37 -3.46 -18.18
N GLU A 44 5.52 -4.38 -17.24
CA GLU A 44 4.46 -5.33 -16.94
C GLU A 44 3.26 -4.56 -16.38
N THR A 45 2.09 -4.78 -16.98
CA THR A 45 0.85 -4.12 -16.54
C THR A 45 0.17 -5.04 -15.53
N ALA A 46 -0.20 -4.48 -14.38
CA ALA A 46 -0.92 -5.22 -13.35
C ALA A 46 -2.23 -5.81 -13.91
N ILE A 47 -2.49 -7.07 -13.60
CA ILE A 47 -3.75 -7.75 -13.92
C ILE A 47 -4.70 -7.55 -12.74
N SER A 48 -5.90 -7.03 -13.01
CA SER A 48 -6.90 -6.87 -11.96
C SER A 48 -7.28 -8.21 -11.34
N SER A 49 -7.33 -8.25 -10.00
CA SER A 49 -7.84 -9.41 -9.25
C SER A 49 -9.38 -9.50 -9.28
N GLY A 50 -10.07 -8.43 -9.70
CA GLY A 50 -11.52 -8.27 -9.56
C GLY A 50 -11.98 -7.80 -8.17
N PHE A 51 -11.04 -7.43 -7.29
CA PHE A 51 -11.31 -6.97 -5.93
C PHE A 51 -10.53 -5.70 -5.59
N ALA A 52 -11.09 -4.89 -4.70
CA ALA A 52 -10.48 -3.71 -4.13
C ALA A 52 -10.63 -3.71 -2.60
N ILE A 53 -9.83 -2.89 -1.92
CA ILE A 53 -9.83 -2.78 -0.47
C ILE A 53 -10.07 -1.32 -0.07
N PHE A 54 -11.21 -1.03 0.57
CA PHE A 54 -11.32 0.19 1.36
C PHE A 54 -10.49 0.04 2.62
N ARG A 55 -9.54 0.95 2.84
CA ARG A 55 -8.67 0.92 4.02
C ARG A 55 -8.56 2.29 4.69
N ALA A 56 -8.50 2.28 6.01
CA ALA A 56 -8.22 3.47 6.80
C ALA A 56 -7.46 3.10 8.07
N THR A 57 -6.55 3.97 8.49
CA THR A 57 -5.93 3.95 9.81
C THR A 57 -6.18 5.30 10.47
N TYR A 58 -6.64 5.30 11.72
CA TYR A 58 -6.96 6.52 12.46
C TYR A 58 -6.78 6.33 13.97
N PRO A 59 -6.64 7.42 14.76
CA PRO A 59 -6.45 7.30 16.20
C PRO A 59 -7.58 6.53 16.89
N ALA A 60 -7.21 5.55 17.71
CA ALA A 60 -8.14 4.68 18.42
C ALA A 60 -9.07 5.46 19.35
N GLU A 61 -8.64 6.61 19.87
CA GLU A 61 -9.47 7.46 20.73
C GLU A 61 -10.79 7.88 20.09
N TYR A 62 -10.84 8.06 18.76
CA TYR A 62 -12.07 8.41 18.06
C TYR A 62 -13.03 7.22 17.99
N ALA A 63 -12.49 6.04 17.72
CA ALA A 63 -13.23 4.77 17.71
C ALA A 63 -13.79 4.44 19.11
N LEU A 64 -12.96 4.58 20.15
CA LEU A 64 -13.32 4.21 21.53
C LEU A 64 -14.34 5.15 22.19
N LYS A 65 -14.63 6.31 21.58
CA LYS A 65 -15.77 7.14 21.97
C LYS A 65 -17.12 6.50 21.59
N ARG A 66 -17.13 5.44 20.78
CA ARG A 66 -18.35 4.71 20.40
C ARG A 66 -18.55 3.50 21.34
N PRO A 67 -19.68 3.40 22.07
CA PRO A 67 -19.89 2.35 23.06
C PRO A 67 -19.66 0.92 22.54
N LEU A 68 -20.18 0.60 21.36
CA LEU A 68 -20.01 -0.75 20.76
C LEU A 68 -18.56 -1.09 20.45
N VAL A 69 -17.77 -0.09 20.04
CA VAL A 69 -16.35 -0.30 19.73
C VAL A 69 -15.54 -0.38 21.02
N ALA A 70 -15.87 0.46 22.01
CA ALA A 70 -15.27 0.41 23.34
C ALA A 70 -15.54 -0.93 24.03
N GLU A 71 -16.75 -1.48 23.95
CA GLU A 71 -17.07 -2.80 24.48
C GLU A 71 -16.21 -3.90 23.82
N LYS A 72 -16.02 -3.81 22.50
CA LYS A 72 -15.34 -4.87 21.75
C LYS A 72 -13.82 -4.82 21.86
N PHE A 73 -13.25 -3.62 21.94
CA PHE A 73 -11.81 -3.35 21.85
C PHE A 73 -11.23 -2.65 23.07
N GLY A 74 -12.02 -2.02 23.94
CA GLY A 74 -11.58 -1.12 25.03
C GLY A 74 -10.55 -1.72 25.96
N ASP A 75 -10.83 -2.93 26.45
CA ASP A 75 -10.02 -3.62 27.47
C ASP A 75 -8.82 -4.38 26.89
N ASN A 76 -8.73 -4.50 25.55
CA ASN A 76 -7.62 -5.18 24.90
C ASN A 76 -7.10 -4.34 23.71
N PRO A 77 -6.03 -3.55 23.94
CA PRO A 77 -5.47 -2.67 22.93
C PRO A 77 -4.73 -3.38 21.79
N GLU A 78 -4.62 -4.71 21.81
CA GLU A 78 -3.95 -5.49 20.76
C GLU A 78 -4.89 -6.61 20.30
N LYS A 79 -5.95 -6.21 19.59
CA LYS A 79 -7.04 -7.11 19.22
C LYS A 79 -7.45 -6.89 17.78
N GLY A 80 -7.53 -7.99 17.04
CA GLY A 80 -8.03 -8.02 15.68
C GLY A 80 -9.25 -8.92 15.53
N PHE A 81 -10.11 -8.58 14.60
CA PHE A 81 -11.18 -9.46 14.12
C PHE A 81 -11.17 -9.50 12.61
N ILE A 82 -11.50 -10.67 12.08
CA ILE A 82 -11.86 -10.85 10.69
C ILE A 82 -13.32 -11.28 10.67
N ILE A 83 -14.15 -10.53 9.95
CA ILE A 83 -15.55 -10.85 9.73
C ILE A 83 -15.68 -11.24 8.26
N VAL A 84 -16.03 -12.49 8.01
CA VAL A 84 -16.22 -13.02 6.65
C VAL A 84 -17.70 -12.99 6.32
N GLY A 85 -18.03 -12.30 5.23
CA GLY A 85 -19.39 -12.18 4.70
C GLY A 85 -19.59 -12.99 3.42
N PRO A 86 -20.83 -13.07 2.92
CA PRO A 86 -21.12 -13.68 1.63
C PRO A 86 -20.47 -12.89 0.47
N GLY A 87 -20.26 -13.56 -0.66
CA GLY A 87 -19.79 -12.91 -1.90
C GLY A 87 -18.31 -12.50 -1.89
N SER A 88 -17.48 -13.22 -1.13
CA SER A 88 -16.03 -12.94 -0.98
C SER A 88 -15.70 -11.59 -0.34
N VAL A 89 -16.65 -11.03 0.41
CA VAL A 89 -16.45 -9.82 1.20
C VAL A 89 -15.89 -10.19 2.57
N HIS A 90 -14.86 -9.48 3.03
CA HIS A 90 -14.40 -9.60 4.40
C HIS A 90 -13.93 -8.27 4.96
N VAL A 91 -14.14 -8.09 6.27
CA VAL A 91 -13.71 -6.91 7.02
C VAL A 91 -12.68 -7.32 8.04
N ILE A 92 -11.57 -6.60 8.08
CA ILE A 92 -10.54 -6.72 9.10
C ILE A 92 -10.57 -5.44 9.94
N ILE A 93 -10.75 -5.60 11.25
CA ILE A 93 -10.70 -4.49 12.20
C ILE A 93 -9.65 -4.82 13.24
N VAL A 94 -8.60 -4.02 13.30
CA VAL A 94 -7.48 -4.22 14.23
C VAL A 94 -7.32 -2.96 15.06
N ARG A 95 -7.24 -3.14 16.38
CA ARG A 95 -6.79 -2.11 17.30
C ARG A 95 -5.34 -2.39 17.70
N SER A 96 -4.49 -1.39 17.57
CA SER A 96 -3.25 -1.25 18.33
C SER A 96 -3.47 -0.32 19.52
N LYS A 97 -2.42 -0.08 20.32
CA LYS A 97 -2.51 0.80 21.50
C LYS A 97 -3.19 2.14 21.22
N ASP A 98 -2.82 2.78 20.11
CA ASP A 98 -3.19 4.14 19.75
C ASP A 98 -3.90 4.26 18.40
N GLN A 99 -3.93 3.21 17.57
CA GLN A 99 -4.56 3.22 16.25
C GLN A 99 -5.68 2.21 16.12
N MET A 100 -6.66 2.54 15.29
CA MET A 100 -7.65 1.63 14.74
C MET A 100 -7.42 1.51 13.25
N VAL A 101 -7.33 0.28 12.77
CA VAL A 101 -7.18 -0.08 11.36
C VAL A 101 -8.45 -0.75 10.89
N PHE A 102 -8.95 -0.32 9.74
CA PHE A 102 -10.10 -0.90 9.07
C PHE A 102 -9.69 -1.29 7.64
N LEU A 103 -10.01 -2.51 7.24
CA LEU A 103 -9.92 -2.98 5.86
C LEU A 103 -11.24 -3.64 5.49
N LEU A 104 -11.78 -3.32 4.32
CA LEU A 104 -12.94 -3.97 3.72
C LEU A 104 -12.57 -4.39 2.31
N THR A 105 -12.38 -5.68 2.11
CA THR A 105 -12.21 -6.26 0.78
C THR A 105 -13.59 -6.47 0.16
N HIS A 106 -13.78 -5.95 -1.05
CA HIS A 106 -15.01 -6.07 -1.81
C HIS A 106 -14.73 -6.30 -3.29
N LYS A 107 -15.74 -6.75 -4.05
CA LYS A 107 -15.64 -6.80 -5.50
C LYS A 107 -15.41 -5.40 -6.05
N ASP A 108 -14.42 -5.26 -6.92
CA ASP A 108 -14.17 -4.00 -7.60
C ASP A 108 -15.11 -3.88 -8.80
N GLU A 109 -15.71 -2.70 -8.96
CA GLU A 109 -16.51 -2.34 -10.13
C GLU A 109 -15.62 -1.79 -11.27
N GLY A 110 -14.30 -1.86 -11.12
CA GLY A 110 -13.30 -1.42 -12.08
C GLY A 110 -12.97 0.07 -11.96
N THR A 111 -13.24 0.66 -10.79
CA THR A 111 -12.99 2.10 -10.52
C THR A 111 -11.93 2.33 -9.46
N ALA A 112 -11.41 1.27 -8.85
CA ALA A 112 -10.35 1.38 -7.87
C ALA A 112 -9.03 1.81 -8.54
N GLU A 113 -8.40 2.82 -7.96
CA GLU A 113 -7.05 3.27 -8.32
C GLU A 113 -6.12 3.04 -7.13
N GLU A 114 -4.97 2.42 -7.38
CA GLU A 114 -3.86 2.39 -6.42
C GLU A 114 -3.12 3.74 -6.51
N THR A 115 -3.03 4.44 -5.38
CA THR A 115 -2.34 5.74 -5.24
C THR A 115 -0.98 5.59 -4.59
#